data_AF-A0A430V046-F1
#
_entry.id   AF-A0A430V046-F1
#
_cell.length_a   1.000
_cell.length_b   1.000
_cell.length_c   1.000
_cell.angle_alpha   90.00
_cell.angle_beta   90.00
_cell.angle_gamma   90.00
#
_symmetry.space_group_name_H-M   'P 1'
#
loop_
_entity.id
_entity.type
_entity.pdbx_description
1 polymer ?
#
loop_
_entity_poly.entity_id
_entity_poly.type
_entity_poly.pdbx_seq_one_letter_code
_entity_poly.pdbx_strand_id
1 'polypeptide(L)'
;MTVVGLDLGGTKIAAGVFDGTRLLSKVVLPTPEEGGMAVVQALAEATRKAEAEAGVEGVAIGLGTPGPLDFKEGVIRFTPNIRGLVNFPIRRLLEEATKRPVHLENDANAAALAEHHLGAARGEGSSLFLTVSTGIGGGVV
;
A
#
# COMPACT_ATOMS: atom_id res chain seq x y z
N MET A 1 2.72 -14.99 11.28
CA MET A 1 1.83 -13.83 11.49
C MET A 1 1.52 -13.27 10.12
N THR A 2 0.25 -13.09 9.76
CA THR A 2 -0.18 -12.61 8.44
C THR A 2 -0.52 -11.13 8.49
N VAL A 3 -0.21 -10.41 7.42
CA VAL A 3 -0.60 -9.00 7.22
C VAL A 3 -1.29 -8.84 5.87
N VAL A 4 -2.01 -7.75 5.65
CA VAL A 4 -2.52 -7.39 4.32
C VAL A 4 -1.65 -6.29 3.73
N GLY A 5 -1.07 -6.53 2.56
CA GLY A 5 -0.44 -5.50 1.75
C GLY A 5 -1.47 -4.88 0.80
N LEU A 6 -1.50 -3.55 0.73
CA LEU A 6 -2.27 -2.75 -0.20
C LEU A 6 -1.34 -1.85 -1.01
N ASP A 7 -1.55 -1.79 -2.31
CA ASP A 7 -0.86 -0.86 -3.22
C ASP A 7 -1.90 0.00 -3.93
N LEU A 8 -1.92 1.28 -3.63
CA LEU A 8 -2.87 2.25 -4.17
C LEU A 8 -2.26 2.93 -5.41
N GLY A 9 -2.56 2.43 -6.61
CA GLY A 9 -2.21 3.11 -7.84
C GLY A 9 -3.25 4.15 -8.27
N GLY A 10 -2.93 4.91 -9.33
CA GLY A 10 -3.90 5.85 -9.93
C GLY A 10 -5.06 5.17 -10.67
N THR A 11 -4.88 3.91 -11.09
CA THR A 11 -5.89 3.16 -11.87
C THR A 11 -6.38 1.91 -11.17
N LYS A 12 -5.56 1.31 -10.30
CA LYS A 12 -5.85 0.03 -9.65
C LYS A 12 -5.37 0.05 -8.21
N ILE A 13 -6.12 -0.63 -7.36
CA ILE A 13 -5.74 -1.02 -6.01
C ILE A 13 -5.39 -2.50 -6.07
N ALA A 14 -4.18 -2.88 -5.68
CA ALA A 14 -3.82 -4.27 -5.46
C ALA A 14 -3.84 -4.59 -3.96
N ALA A 15 -4.29 -5.79 -3.61
CA ALA A 15 -4.33 -6.28 -2.24
C ALA A 15 -3.87 -7.74 -2.17
N GLY A 16 -3.24 -8.12 -1.07
CA GLY A 16 -2.90 -9.53 -0.83
C GLY A 16 -2.54 -9.79 0.62
N VAL A 17 -2.94 -10.96 1.12
CA VAL A 17 -2.44 -11.44 2.42
C VAL A 17 -1.02 -11.93 2.24
N PHE A 18 -0.11 -11.50 3.12
CA PHE A 18 1.30 -11.84 3.11
C PHE A 18 1.71 -12.54 4.41
N ASP A 19 2.45 -13.65 4.30
CA ASP A 19 2.85 -14.47 5.46
C ASP A 19 4.25 -14.16 6.00
N GLY A 20 4.93 -13.14 5.45
CA GLY A 20 6.33 -12.82 5.72
C GLY A 20 7.28 -13.28 4.61
N THR A 21 6.83 -14.20 3.74
CA THR A 21 7.65 -14.76 2.67
C THR A 21 6.97 -14.74 1.31
N ARG A 22 5.64 -14.94 1.26
CA ARG A 22 4.86 -15.01 0.02
C ARG A 22 3.46 -14.46 0.20
N LEU A 23 2.82 -14.17 -0.93
CA LEU A 23 1.40 -13.85 -0.99
C LEU A 23 0.56 -15.13 -0.89
N LEU A 24 -0.46 -15.10 -0.05
CA LEU A 24 -1.48 -16.15 0.10
C LEU A 24 -2.71 -15.87 -0.76
N SER A 25 -2.91 -14.61 -1.16
CA SER A 25 -3.97 -14.17 -2.06
C SER A 25 -3.53 -12.95 -2.86
N LYS A 26 -4.24 -12.65 -3.95
CA LYS A 26 -4.01 -11.45 -4.76
C LYS A 26 -5.30 -10.99 -5.42
N VAL A 27 -5.78 -9.84 -4.96
CA VAL A 27 -6.97 -9.16 -5.48
C VAL A 27 -6.56 -7.86 -6.15
N VAL A 28 -7.23 -7.51 -7.24
CA VAL A 28 -7.06 -6.21 -7.91
C VAL A 28 -8.43 -5.58 -8.15
N LEU A 29 -8.63 -4.37 -7.66
CA LEU A 29 -9.82 -3.56 -7.87
C LEU A 29 -9.48 -2.28 -8.66
N PRO A 30 -10.42 -1.68 -9.40
CA PRO A 30 -10.22 -0.35 -9.95
C PRO A 30 -10.06 0.69 -8.83
N THR A 31 -9.28 1.74 -9.08
CA THR A 31 -9.23 2.91 -8.17
C THR A 31 -10.44 3.80 -8.43
N PRO A 32 -11.27 4.10 -7.41
CA PRO A 32 -12.43 4.96 -7.58
C PRO A 32 -12.06 6.40 -8.00
N GLU A 33 -12.90 7.00 -8.85
CA GLU A 33 -12.73 8.40 -9.31
C GLU A 33 -13.53 9.40 -8.46
N GLU A 34 -14.42 8.90 -7.61
CA GLU A 34 -15.36 9.64 -6.78
C GLU A 34 -14.69 10.33 -5.57
N GLY A 35 -13.41 10.02 -5.31
CA GLY A 35 -12.57 10.71 -4.34
C GLY A 35 -12.17 9.87 -3.12
N GLY A 36 -11.58 10.54 -2.12
CA GLY A 36 -10.87 9.86 -1.04
C GLY A 36 -11.69 8.86 -0.21
N MET A 37 -12.96 9.15 0.09
CA MET A 37 -13.80 8.19 0.84
C MET A 37 -14.15 6.95 0.02
N ALA A 38 -14.37 7.10 -1.29
CA ALA A 38 -14.58 5.95 -2.17
C ALA A 38 -13.31 5.10 -2.24
N VAL A 39 -12.13 5.73 -2.28
CA VAL A 39 -10.83 5.04 -2.19
C VAL A 39 -10.71 4.27 -0.86
N VAL A 40 -11.06 4.86 0.28
CA VAL A 40 -11.06 4.16 1.58
C VAL A 40 -11.96 2.93 1.56
N GLN A 41 -13.18 3.06 1.01
CA GLN A 41 -14.11 1.94 0.90
C GLN A 41 -13.58 0.83 -0.01
N ALA A 42 -12.97 1.19 -1.15
CA ALA A 42 -12.35 0.24 -2.06
C ALA A 42 -11.14 -0.46 -1.45
N LEU A 43 -10.30 0.24 -0.68
CA LEU A 43 -9.18 -0.35 0.07
C LEU A 43 -9.68 -1.34 1.14
N ALA A 44 -10.71 -0.97 1.90
CA ALA A 44 -11.32 -1.86 2.88
C ALA A 44 -12.00 -3.07 2.22
N GLU A 45 -12.60 -2.91 1.05
CA GLU A 45 -13.16 -4.01 0.26
C GLU A 45 -12.07 -4.95 -0.27
N ALA A 46 -10.99 -4.40 -0.84
CA ALA A 46 -9.85 -5.17 -1.33
C ALA A 46 -9.21 -5.99 -0.20
N THR A 47 -9.12 -5.40 0.99
CA THR A 47 -8.66 -6.08 2.22
C THR A 47 -9.55 -7.29 2.53
N ARG A 48 -10.87 -7.10 2.65
CA ARG A 48 -11.80 -8.20 2.95
C ARG A 48 -11.77 -9.30 1.88
N LYS A 49 -11.68 -8.93 0.60
CA LYS A 49 -11.59 -9.89 -0.51
C LYS A 49 -10.29 -10.71 -0.44
N ALA A 50 -9.16 -10.05 -0.19
CA ALA A 50 -7.88 -10.74 -0.05
C ALA A 50 -7.86 -11.71 1.14
N GLU A 51 -8.43 -11.31 2.28
CA GLU A 51 -8.55 -12.18 3.47
C GLU A 51 -9.47 -13.37 3.21
N ALA A 52 -10.61 -13.16 2.54
CA ALA A 52 -11.54 -14.21 2.16
C ALA A 52 -10.91 -15.23 1.18
N GLU A 53 -10.16 -14.76 0.18
CA GLU A 53 -9.44 -15.64 -0.76
C GLU A 53 -8.31 -16.43 -0.08
N ALA A 54 -7.62 -15.82 0.89
CA ALA A 54 -6.55 -16.49 1.64
C ALA A 54 -7.09 -17.44 2.72
N GLY A 55 -8.34 -17.27 3.17
CA GLY A 55 -8.92 -17.99 4.30
C GLY A 55 -8.32 -17.60 5.66
N VAL A 56 -7.67 -16.43 5.76
CA VAL A 56 -7.02 -15.95 6.98
C VAL A 56 -7.01 -14.43 7.03
N GLU A 57 -7.27 -13.86 8.21
CA GLU A 57 -7.21 -12.42 8.45
C GLU A 57 -5.78 -11.94 8.70
N GLY A 58 -5.50 -10.71 8.27
CA GLY A 58 -4.26 -10.02 8.59
C GLY A 58 -4.37 -9.25 9.90
N VAL A 59 -3.33 -9.30 10.72
CA VAL A 59 -3.27 -8.58 12.01
C VAL A 59 -3.03 -7.07 11.84
N ALA A 60 -2.52 -6.65 10.68
CA ALA A 60 -2.18 -5.28 10.34
C ALA A 60 -2.25 -5.09 8.81
N ILE A 61 -2.31 -3.81 8.40
CA ILE A 61 -2.34 -3.42 6.99
C ILE A 61 -1.10 -2.57 6.67
N GLY A 62 -0.37 -2.94 5.63
CA GLY A 62 0.62 -2.07 4.98
C GLY A 62 0.00 -1.44 3.73
N LEU A 63 0.10 -0.12 3.59
CA LEU A 63 -0.44 0.62 2.46
C LEU A 63 0.66 1.42 1.77
N GLY A 64 1.04 0.98 0.57
CA GLY A 64 1.86 1.73 -0.38
C GLY A 64 1.00 2.76 -1.12
N THR A 65 1.43 4.02 -1.15
CA THR A 65 0.71 5.08 -1.86
C THR A 65 1.63 5.99 -2.67
N PRO A 66 1.14 6.56 -3.79
CA PRO A 66 1.83 7.60 -4.52
C PRO A 66 1.77 8.94 -3.78
N GLY A 67 2.76 9.77 -4.06
CA GLY A 67 2.79 11.15 -3.62
C GLY A 67 3.44 11.36 -2.25
N PRO A 68 3.72 12.63 -1.90
CA PRO A 68 4.31 12.97 -0.62
C PRO A 68 3.39 12.60 0.54
N LEU A 69 3.94 11.83 1.48
CA LEU A 69 3.28 11.42 2.72
C LEU A 69 3.71 12.31 3.88
N ASP A 70 2.76 12.60 4.77
CA ASP A 70 3.06 12.97 6.15
C ASP A 70 2.95 11.71 7.01
N PHE A 71 4.09 11.09 7.30
CA PHE A 71 4.13 9.84 8.08
C PHE A 71 3.69 10.03 9.53
N LYS A 72 3.90 11.23 10.10
CA LYS A 72 3.55 11.52 11.49
C LYS A 72 2.03 11.59 11.62
N GLU A 73 1.38 12.37 10.78
CA GLU A 73 -0.06 12.58 10.82
C GLU A 73 -0.85 11.49 10.07
N GLY A 74 -0.17 10.65 9.27
CA GLY A 74 -0.81 9.58 8.49
C GLY A 74 -1.63 10.10 7.31
N VAL A 75 -1.14 11.16 6.67
CA VAL A 75 -1.85 11.96 5.67
C VAL A 75 -1.17 11.85 4.31
N ILE A 76 -1.96 11.67 3.24
CA ILE A 76 -1.52 11.90 1.87
C ILE A 76 -1.59 13.41 1.62
N ARG A 77 -0.45 14.08 1.40
CA ARG A 77 -0.44 15.53 1.18
C ARG A 77 -1.04 15.87 -0.18
N PHE A 78 -0.67 15.12 -1.21
CA PHE A 78 -1.14 15.32 -2.57
C PHE A 78 -0.82 14.09 -3.43
N THR A 79 -1.70 13.75 -4.37
CA THR A 79 -1.38 12.85 -5.47
C THR A 79 -2.03 13.38 -6.76
N PRO A 80 -1.30 13.47 -7.88
CA PRO A 80 -1.84 14.07 -9.10
C PRO A 80 -2.87 13.17 -9.81
N ASN A 81 -2.81 11.86 -9.56
CA ASN A 81 -3.53 10.86 -10.34
C ASN A 81 -4.80 10.33 -9.65
N ILE A 82 -5.09 10.77 -8.42
CA ILE A 82 -6.26 10.32 -7.66
C ILE A 82 -6.95 11.54 -7.05
N ARG A 83 -8.23 11.74 -7.39
CA ARG A 83 -9.01 12.88 -6.94
C ARG A 83 -9.32 12.80 -5.44
N GLY A 84 -9.44 13.96 -4.79
CA GLY A 84 -9.91 14.05 -3.40
C GLY A 84 -8.92 13.54 -2.34
N LEU A 85 -7.63 13.40 -2.67
CA LEU A 85 -6.57 12.96 -1.76
C LEU A 85 -5.58 14.08 -1.37
N VAL A 86 -6.04 15.34 -1.32
CA VAL A 86 -5.23 16.47 -0.85
C VAL A 86 -5.38 16.62 0.66
N ASN A 87 -4.26 16.60 1.40
CA ASN A 87 -4.23 16.57 2.87
C ASN A 87 -5.22 15.57 3.46
N PHE A 88 -5.30 14.38 2.86
CA PHE A 88 -6.32 13.38 3.18
C PHE A 88 -5.82 12.40 4.27
N PRO A 89 -6.55 12.24 5.40
CA PRO A 89 -6.12 11.44 6.54
C PRO A 89 -6.37 9.93 6.31
N ILE A 90 -5.67 9.36 5.32
CA ILE A 90 -5.90 7.99 4.84
C ILE A 90 -5.70 6.95 5.93
N ARG A 91 -4.68 7.10 6.80
CA ARG A 91 -4.36 6.12 7.85
C ARG A 91 -5.56 5.96 8.77
N ARG A 92 -5.99 7.06 9.40
CA ARG A 92 -7.08 7.06 10.37
C ARG A 92 -8.38 6.53 9.76
N LEU A 93 -8.75 7.01 8.58
CA LEU A 93 -9.99 6.60 7.93
C LEU A 93 -9.99 5.12 7.55
N LEU A 94 -8.84 4.62 7.08
CA LEU A 94 -8.71 3.21 6.78
C LEU A 94 -8.75 2.40 8.08
N GLU A 95 -8.00 2.76 9.12
CA GLU A 95 -8.04 2.14 10.46
C GLU A 95 -9.47 2.09 11.03
N GLU A 96 -10.25 3.16 10.89
CA GLU A 96 -11.64 3.20 11.34
C GLU A 96 -12.54 2.23 10.55
N ALA A 97 -12.37 2.14 9.23
CA ALA A 97 -13.11 1.24 8.35
C ALA A 97 -12.72 -0.23 8.54
N THR A 98 -11.49 -0.45 9.00
CA THR A 98 -10.82 -1.74 9.01
C THR A 98 -10.73 -2.34 10.42
N LYS A 99 -10.69 -1.52 11.47
CA LYS A 99 -10.41 -1.89 12.86
C LYS A 99 -9.04 -2.55 13.08
N ARG A 100 -8.07 -2.27 12.19
CA ARG A 100 -6.68 -2.78 12.27
C ARG A 100 -5.70 -1.63 12.10
N PRO A 101 -4.50 -1.70 12.69
CA PRO A 101 -3.45 -0.70 12.50
C PRO A 101 -3.01 -0.62 11.03
N VAL A 102 -2.76 0.60 10.55
CA VAL A 102 -2.35 0.87 9.16
C VAL A 102 -0.98 1.54 9.13
N HIS A 103 -0.03 0.89 8.47
CA HIS A 103 1.31 1.42 8.20
C HIS A 103 1.36 1.97 6.78
N LEU A 104 1.74 3.24 6.64
CA LEU A 104 1.86 3.89 5.33
C LEU A 104 3.31 3.81 4.85
N GLU A 105 3.48 3.64 3.54
CA GLU A 105 4.77 3.79 2.87
C GLU A 105 4.58 4.45 1.49
N ASN A 106 5.60 5.16 1.02
CA ASN A 106 5.68 5.57 -0.36
C ASN A 106 5.88 4.35 -1.29
N ASP A 107 5.23 4.36 -2.44
CA ASP A 107 5.32 3.28 -3.45
C ASP A 107 6.76 2.91 -3.86
N ALA A 108 7.63 3.87 -4.12
CA ALA A 108 9.02 3.61 -4.49
C ALA A 108 9.85 3.02 -3.33
N ASN A 109 9.63 3.49 -2.10
CA ASN A 109 10.22 2.90 -0.90
C ASN A 109 9.74 1.47 -0.67
N ALA A 110 8.44 1.22 -0.84
CA ALA A 110 7.86 -0.11 -0.69
C ALA A 110 8.43 -1.10 -1.73
N ALA A 111 8.62 -0.65 -2.97
CA ALA A 111 9.29 -1.42 -4.00
C ALA A 111 10.76 -1.72 -3.63
N ALA A 112 11.49 -0.73 -3.12
CA ALA A 112 12.86 -0.92 -2.64
C ALA A 112 12.94 -1.97 -1.52
N LEU A 113 12.02 -1.90 -0.56
CA LEU A 113 11.92 -2.84 0.55
C LEU A 113 11.61 -4.26 0.07
N ALA A 114 10.73 -4.40 -0.93
CA ALA A 114 10.42 -5.68 -1.54
C ALA A 114 11.63 -6.28 -2.27
N GLU A 115 12.34 -5.50 -3.08
CA GLU A 115 13.56 -5.96 -3.77
C GLU A 115 14.68 -6.33 -2.80
N HIS A 116 14.80 -5.60 -1.69
CA HIS A 116 15.78 -5.89 -0.64
C HIS A 116 15.49 -7.20 0.10
N HIS A 117 14.24 -7.48 0.47
CA HIS A 117 13.93 -8.67 1.27
C HIS A 117 13.58 -9.91 0.43
N LEU A 118 13.02 -9.73 -0.75
CA LEU A 118 12.43 -10.81 -1.55
C LEU A 118 13.01 -10.90 -2.97
N GLY A 119 13.62 -9.83 -3.47
CA GLY A 119 14.04 -9.70 -4.86
C GLY A 119 15.55 -9.66 -5.07
N ALA A 120 16.00 -8.74 -5.93
CA ALA A 120 17.34 -8.69 -6.47
C ALA A 120 18.44 -8.41 -5.44
N ALA A 121 18.11 -7.78 -4.31
CA ALA A 121 19.06 -7.41 -3.26
C ALA A 121 18.94 -8.30 -2.01
N ARG A 122 18.32 -9.47 -2.13
CA ARG A 122 18.13 -10.39 -1.00
C ARG A 122 19.45 -10.86 -0.40
N GLY A 123 19.62 -10.61 0.89
CA GLY A 123 20.79 -11.02 1.68
C GLY A 123 21.86 -9.94 1.81
N GLU A 124 21.66 -8.80 1.16
CA GLU A 124 22.54 -7.64 1.29
C GLU A 124 22.27 -6.88 2.60
N GLY A 125 23.32 -6.22 3.13
CA GLY A 125 23.19 -5.40 4.34
C GLY A 125 22.62 -4.00 4.10
N SER A 126 22.64 -3.53 2.85
CA SER A 126 22.07 -2.26 2.40
C SER A 126 21.88 -2.28 0.89
N SER A 127 20.92 -1.54 0.35
CA SER A 127 20.66 -1.45 -1.09
C SER A 127 20.06 -0.10 -1.51
N LEU A 128 20.35 0.31 -2.75
CA LEU A 128 19.69 1.44 -3.42
C LEU A 128 18.83 0.90 -4.56
N PHE A 129 17.55 1.25 -4.55
CA PHE A 129 16.60 0.97 -5.62
C PHE A 129 16.26 2.25 -6.37
N LEU A 130 16.20 2.17 -7.70
CA LEU A 130 15.76 3.23 -8.59
C LEU A 130 14.67 2.68 -9.52
N THR A 131 13.54 3.37 -9.58
CA THR A 131 12.47 3.10 -10.54
C THR A 131 12.42 4.22 -11.57
N VAL A 132 12.45 3.84 -12.85
CA VAL A 132 12.38 4.75 -14.00
C VAL A 132 11.15 4.40 -14.81
N SER A 133 10.12 5.24 -14.73
CA SER A 133 8.83 5.08 -15.41
C SER A 133 8.40 6.44 -15.97
N THR A 134 7.12 6.82 -15.84
CA THR A 134 6.65 8.18 -16.16
C THR A 134 7.39 9.25 -15.34
N GLY A 135 7.89 8.88 -14.15
CA GLY A 135 8.83 9.67 -13.35
C GLY A 135 10.00 8.82 -12.85
N ILE A 136 10.91 9.43 -12.10
CA ILE A 136 12.01 8.75 -11.43
C ILE A 136 11.75 8.77 -9.92
N GLY A 137 11.79 7.61 -9.29
CA GLY A 137 11.70 7.43 -7.85
C GLY A 137 12.76 6.44 -7.37
N GLY A 138 12.85 6.26 -6.06
CA GLY A 138 13.78 5.29 -5.48
C GLY A 138 13.63 5.18 -3.98
N GLY A 139 14.35 4.23 -3.41
CA GLY A 139 14.40 3.98 -1.98
C GLY A 139 15.77 3.44 -1.57
N VAL A 140 16.16 3.71 -0.33
CA VAL A 140 17.39 3.20 0.29
C VAL A 140 16.97 2.33 1.46
N VAL A 141 17.49 1.12 1.51
CA VAL A 141 17.33 0.17 2.62
C VAL A 141 18.68 -0.11 3.23
#